data_AF-A0A8H8RB31-F1
#
_entry.id   AF-A0A8H8RB31-F1
#
_cell.length_a   1.000
_cell.length_b   1.000
_cell.length_c   1.000
_cell.angle_alpha   90.00
_cell.angle_beta   90.00
_cell.angle_gamma   90.00
#
_symmetry.space_group_name_H-M   'P 1'
#
loop_
_entity.id
_entity.type
_entity.pdbx_description
1 polymer ?
#
loop_
_entity_poly.entity_id
_entity_poly.type
_entity_poly.pdbx_seq_one_letter_code
_entity_poly.pdbx_strand_id
1 'polypeptide(L)'
;SISPLKTTTPEEHNLFTRGQQNHDRKKAALGLALRKQAPNDEESDLIHALWLQQLSWHDPNNSSRKPDNAEYMKNTQIQSVTIMQPQYRNRHNFMIFGGFLLKSTFELAFTCASSISHTRPKFIALDPSTFENPVPVGSVLYLTATVAYSDSPILEHESSASWSGSGGKVSPEGSTRVQIRVDSKVKNVEHDGETKPTGVFNYTFEVGRDVRIIPESYAQFYDVFGCEEKVFGVE
;
A
#
# COMPACT_ATOMS: atom_id res chain seq x y z
N SER A 1 5.82 -22.35 25.93
CA SER A 1 7.01 -21.57 26.30
C SER A 1 8.04 -21.77 25.19
N ILE A 2 8.38 -20.72 24.45
CA ILE A 2 9.33 -20.80 23.34
C ILE A 2 10.73 -20.58 23.95
N SER A 3 11.68 -21.46 23.62
CA SER A 3 13.05 -21.36 24.13
C SER A 3 13.72 -20.04 23.68
N PRO A 4 14.41 -19.32 24.57
CA PRO A 4 15.07 -18.08 24.20
C PRO A 4 16.22 -18.33 23.22
N LEU A 5 16.32 -17.46 22.21
CA LEU A 5 17.39 -17.50 21.21
C LEU A 5 18.72 -17.18 21.89
N LYS A 6 19.68 -18.10 21.85
CA LYS A 6 21.05 -17.86 22.34
C LYS A 6 21.94 -17.52 21.15
N THR A 7 22.50 -16.32 21.14
CA THR A 7 23.52 -15.92 20.15
C THR A 7 24.88 -16.36 20.66
N THR A 8 25.59 -17.15 19.87
CA THR A 8 26.88 -17.78 20.24
C THR A 8 28.06 -17.13 19.53
N THR A 9 27.84 -16.59 18.33
CA THR A 9 28.87 -15.91 17.54
C THR A 9 28.71 -14.38 17.57
N PRO A 10 29.80 -13.61 17.38
CA PRO A 10 29.72 -12.15 17.29
C PRO A 10 28.87 -11.68 16.09
N GLU A 11 28.84 -12.43 14.99
CA GLU A 11 27.96 -12.14 13.85
C GLU A 11 26.48 -12.30 14.19
N GLU A 12 26.11 -13.37 14.93
CA GLU A 12 24.75 -13.58 15.42
C GLU A 12 24.29 -12.47 16.37
N HIS A 13 25.19 -11.96 17.21
CA HIS A 13 24.88 -10.86 18.13
C HIS A 13 24.55 -9.56 17.36
N ASN A 14 25.33 -9.26 16.31
CA ASN A 14 25.06 -8.10 15.45
C ASN A 14 23.73 -8.24 14.71
N LEU A 15 23.43 -9.43 14.19
CA LEU A 15 22.18 -9.70 13.49
C LEU A 15 20.97 -9.60 14.44
N PHE A 16 21.11 -10.12 15.66
CA PHE A 16 20.08 -10.03 16.70
C PHE A 16 19.82 -8.58 17.11
N THR A 17 20.88 -7.80 17.34
CA THR A 17 20.77 -6.38 17.70
C THR A 17 20.05 -5.59 16.60
N ARG A 18 20.41 -5.82 15.33
CA ARG A 18 19.72 -5.22 14.18
C ARG A 18 18.25 -5.65 14.11
N GLY A 19 17.97 -6.93 14.34
CA GLY A 19 16.61 -7.46 14.40
C GLY A 19 15.78 -6.80 15.51
N GLN A 20 16.36 -6.57 16.68
CA GLN A 20 15.72 -5.91 17.81
C GLN A 20 15.44 -4.43 17.52
N GLN A 21 16.41 -3.70 16.94
CA GLN A 21 16.20 -2.33 16.48
C GLN A 21 15.05 -2.23 15.47
N ASN A 22 15.01 -3.14 14.49
CA ASN A 22 13.93 -3.18 13.50
C ASN A 22 12.58 -3.49 14.14
N HIS A 23 12.55 -4.39 15.13
CA HIS A 23 11.34 -4.71 15.88
C HIS A 23 10.84 -3.50 16.68
N ASP A 24 11.73 -2.81 17.38
CA ASP A 24 11.38 -1.66 18.21
C ASP A 24 10.94 -0.47 17.35
N ARG A 25 11.60 -0.24 16.21
CA ARG A 25 11.15 0.72 15.18
C ARG A 25 9.75 0.38 14.67
N LYS A 26 9.49 -0.88 14.30
CA LYS A 26 8.15 -1.33 13.87
C LYS A 26 7.10 -1.12 14.95
N LYS A 27 7.45 -1.40 16.21
CA LYS A 27 6.56 -1.20 17.36
C LYS A 27 6.26 0.28 17.60
N ALA A 28 7.26 1.16 17.45
CA ALA A 28 7.08 2.61 17.52
C ALA A 28 6.20 3.13 16.38
N ALA A 29 6.45 2.70 15.14
CA ALA A 29 5.63 3.04 13.96
C ALA A 29 4.18 2.56 14.09
N LEU A 30 3.95 1.38 14.69
CA LEU A 30 2.60 0.91 15.02
C LEU A 30 1.91 1.78 16.09
N GLY A 31 2.67 2.41 16.99
CA GLY A 31 2.16 3.35 17.99
C GLY A 31 1.66 4.66 17.39
N LEU A 32 2.23 5.07 16.26
CA LEU A 32 1.86 6.23 15.44
C LEU A 32 0.61 6.00 14.57
N ALA A 33 0.01 4.79 14.61
CA ALA A 33 -1.08 4.42 13.72
C ALA A 33 -2.34 5.32 13.82
N LEU A 34 -2.68 5.93 12.68
CA LEU A 34 -3.94 6.45 12.09
C LEU A 34 -5.04 7.07 12.98
N ARG A 35 -5.32 6.54 14.18
CA ARG A 35 -6.40 6.98 15.07
C ARG A 35 -5.92 7.71 16.32
N LYS A 36 -4.61 7.75 16.56
CA LYS A 36 -4.04 8.27 17.82
C LYS A 36 -3.37 9.62 17.70
N GLN A 37 -2.88 9.99 16.51
CA GLN A 37 -2.11 11.22 16.33
C GLN A 37 -2.60 11.98 15.10
N ALA A 38 -2.72 13.29 15.24
CA ALA A 38 -2.97 14.21 14.14
C ALA A 38 -1.73 14.25 13.22
N PRO A 39 -1.87 14.71 11.96
CA PRO A 39 -0.73 14.79 11.06
C PRO A 39 0.29 15.77 11.64
N ASN A 40 1.56 15.53 11.37
CA ASN A 40 2.62 16.46 11.77
C ASN A 40 2.43 17.81 11.05
N ASP A 41 3.09 18.87 11.52
CA ASP A 41 2.99 20.20 10.91
C ASP A 41 3.44 20.15 9.43
N GLU A 42 4.50 19.41 9.13
CA GLU A 42 4.99 19.19 7.76
C GLU A 42 3.97 18.46 6.87
N GLU A 43 3.35 17.38 7.38
CA GLU A 43 2.30 16.63 6.67
C GLU A 43 1.07 17.50 6.41
N SER A 44 0.70 18.34 7.38
CA SER A 44 -0.43 19.25 7.31
C SER A 44 -0.21 20.33 6.25
N ASP A 45 0.99 20.91 6.20
CA ASP A 45 1.39 21.88 5.18
C ASP A 45 1.34 21.28 3.77
N LEU A 46 1.75 20.02 3.61
CA LEU A 46 1.66 19.32 2.33
C LEU A 46 0.21 19.06 1.90
N ILE A 47 -0.63 18.57 2.83
CA ILE A 47 -2.06 18.39 2.58
C ILE A 47 -2.67 19.71 2.09
N HIS A 48 -2.33 20.82 2.77
CA HIS A 48 -2.83 22.14 2.42
C HIS A 48 -2.35 22.59 1.04
N ALA A 49 -1.06 22.44 0.74
CA ALA A 49 -0.50 22.80 -0.56
C ALA A 49 -1.14 22.01 -1.71
N LEU A 50 -1.35 20.70 -1.52
CA LEU A 50 -2.02 19.86 -2.52
C LEU A 50 -3.47 20.27 -2.71
N TRP A 51 -4.18 20.58 -1.63
CA TRP A 51 -5.56 21.05 -1.70
C TRP A 51 -5.68 22.38 -2.46
N LEU A 52 -4.78 23.34 -2.22
CA LEU A 52 -4.73 24.60 -2.98
C LEU A 52 -4.48 24.35 -4.47
N GLN A 53 -3.60 23.42 -4.81
CA GLN A 53 -3.35 23.05 -6.20
C GLN A 53 -4.58 22.40 -6.86
N GLN A 54 -5.26 21.50 -6.16
CA GLN A 54 -6.52 20.90 -6.64
C GLN A 54 -7.59 21.96 -6.88
N LEU A 55 -7.76 22.92 -5.96
CA LEU A 55 -8.68 24.04 -6.15
C LEU A 55 -8.35 24.83 -7.42
N SER A 56 -7.06 25.07 -7.68
CA SER A 56 -6.63 25.80 -8.89
C SER A 56 -7.01 25.08 -10.19
N TRP A 57 -7.06 23.74 -10.19
CA TRP A 57 -7.50 22.95 -11.35
C TRP A 57 -9.00 23.03 -11.62
N HIS A 58 -9.79 23.31 -10.58
CA HIS A 58 -11.24 23.40 -10.65
C HIS A 58 -11.76 24.83 -10.86
N ASP A 59 -10.92 25.85 -10.73
CA ASP A 59 -11.30 27.25 -10.97
C ASP A 59 -11.49 27.54 -12.48
N PRO A 60 -12.70 27.94 -12.93
CA PRO A 60 -12.94 28.31 -14.32
C PRO A 60 -12.10 29.50 -14.81
N ASN A 61 -11.63 30.36 -13.90
CA ASN A 61 -10.86 31.56 -14.22
C ASN A 61 -9.35 31.30 -14.34
N ASN A 62 -8.89 30.13 -13.92
CA ASN A 62 -7.49 29.72 -14.03
C ASN A 62 -7.30 28.82 -15.26
N SER A 63 -6.17 28.95 -15.95
CA SER A 63 -5.78 28.06 -17.05
C SER A 63 -5.13 26.76 -16.58
N SER A 64 -4.69 26.68 -15.33
CA SER A 64 -4.07 25.48 -14.75
C SER A 64 -5.06 24.30 -14.74
N ARG A 65 -4.61 23.15 -15.23
CA ARG A 65 -5.39 21.90 -15.25
C ARG A 65 -4.59 20.75 -14.65
N LYS A 66 -5.29 19.69 -14.25
CA LYS A 66 -4.67 18.43 -13.80
C LYS A 66 -3.71 17.93 -14.88
N PRO A 67 -2.43 17.63 -14.57
CA PRO A 67 -1.51 17.01 -15.51
C PRO A 67 -2.00 15.66 -16.02
N ASP A 68 -1.65 15.30 -17.26
CA ASP A 68 -2.08 14.04 -17.89
C ASP A 68 -1.43 12.79 -17.27
N ASN A 69 -0.27 12.96 -16.62
CA ASN A 69 0.43 11.91 -15.87
C ASN A 69 -0.08 11.78 -14.43
N ALA A 70 -1.06 12.60 -14.00
CA ALA A 70 -1.58 12.58 -12.65
C ALA A 70 -2.99 11.99 -12.60
N GLU A 71 -3.22 11.00 -11.74
CA GLU A 71 -4.52 10.36 -11.56
C GLU A 71 -4.99 10.38 -10.12
N TYR A 72 -6.30 10.57 -9.94
CA TYR A 72 -6.91 10.52 -8.63
C TYR A 72 -6.94 9.08 -8.10
N MET A 73 -6.62 8.89 -6.82
CA MET A 73 -6.58 7.55 -6.20
C MET A 73 -7.86 6.76 -6.42
N LYS A 74 -9.04 7.39 -6.33
CA LYS A 74 -10.33 6.71 -6.53
C LYS A 74 -10.48 6.12 -7.94
N ASN A 75 -9.85 6.74 -8.94
CA ASN A 75 -9.94 6.31 -10.34
C ASN A 75 -9.00 5.15 -10.66
N THR A 76 -8.08 4.81 -9.74
CA THR A 76 -7.13 3.70 -9.93
C THR A 76 -7.67 2.35 -9.44
N GLN A 77 -8.89 2.31 -8.90
CA GLN A 77 -9.43 1.12 -8.25
C GLN A 77 -9.80 0.03 -9.24
N ILE A 78 -9.34 -1.20 -8.99
CA ILE A 78 -9.78 -2.40 -9.68
C ILE A 78 -10.30 -3.41 -8.66
N GLN A 79 -11.46 -3.99 -8.95
CA GLN A 79 -12.13 -4.92 -8.05
C GLN A 79 -12.24 -6.31 -8.67
N SER A 80 -12.19 -7.32 -7.81
CA SER A 80 -12.47 -8.70 -8.19
C SER A 80 -13.35 -9.35 -7.13
N VAL A 81 -14.35 -10.11 -7.58
CA VAL A 81 -15.30 -10.80 -6.71
C VAL A 81 -15.34 -12.26 -7.12
N THR A 82 -15.06 -13.16 -6.18
CA THR A 82 -15.00 -14.60 -6.46
C THR A 82 -15.70 -15.38 -5.34
N ILE A 83 -16.43 -16.44 -5.70
CA ILE A 83 -16.96 -17.40 -4.73
C ILE A 83 -15.83 -18.35 -4.31
N MET A 84 -15.68 -18.59 -3.02
CA MET A 84 -14.65 -19.48 -2.49
C MET A 84 -15.06 -20.93 -2.65
N GLN A 85 -14.46 -21.59 -3.64
CA GLN A 85 -14.81 -22.96 -4.01
C GLN A 85 -14.00 -24.01 -3.22
N PRO A 86 -14.53 -25.25 -3.05
CA PRO A 86 -13.87 -26.31 -2.28
C PRO A 86 -12.45 -26.67 -2.75
N GLN A 87 -12.10 -26.49 -4.03
CA GLN A 87 -10.75 -26.80 -4.51
C GLN A 87 -9.67 -25.86 -3.96
N TYR A 88 -10.06 -24.69 -3.44
CA TYR A 88 -9.13 -23.72 -2.85
C TYR A 88 -8.94 -23.91 -1.35
N ARG A 89 -9.58 -24.92 -0.75
CA ARG A 89 -9.52 -25.18 0.69
C ARG A 89 -8.16 -25.74 1.12
N ASN A 90 -7.79 -25.47 2.36
CA ASN A 90 -6.71 -26.17 3.02
C ASN A 90 -7.10 -27.65 3.23
N ARG A 91 -6.17 -28.59 3.10
CA ARG A 91 -6.40 -30.03 3.28
C ARG A 91 -7.12 -30.35 4.60
N HIS A 92 -6.74 -29.65 5.65
CA HIS A 92 -7.14 -29.92 7.03
C HIS A 92 -8.36 -29.13 7.51
N ASN A 93 -8.93 -28.22 6.71
CA ASN A 93 -10.04 -27.38 7.17
C ASN A 93 -10.97 -26.94 6.01
N PHE A 94 -12.12 -26.36 6.35
CA PHE A 94 -13.07 -25.75 5.43
C PHE A 94 -12.71 -24.32 5.02
N MET A 95 -11.54 -23.83 5.42
CA MET A 95 -11.03 -22.50 5.08
C MET A 95 -10.17 -22.55 3.83
N ILE A 96 -10.17 -21.50 3.02
CA ILE A 96 -9.29 -21.40 1.87
C ILE A 96 -7.83 -21.36 2.30
N PHE A 97 -6.96 -21.83 1.41
CA PHE A 97 -5.53 -21.77 1.59
C PHE A 97 -5.03 -20.32 1.45
N GLY A 98 -4.19 -19.85 2.38
CA GLY A 98 -3.65 -18.48 2.35
C GLY A 98 -2.84 -18.16 1.08
N GLY A 99 -2.18 -19.17 0.48
CA GLY A 99 -1.48 -18.99 -0.80
C GLY A 99 -2.42 -18.72 -1.98
N PHE A 100 -3.67 -19.21 -1.95
CA PHE A 100 -4.67 -18.83 -2.94
C PHE A 100 -5.01 -17.34 -2.82
N LEU A 101 -5.22 -16.85 -1.59
CA LEU A 101 -5.51 -15.44 -1.35
C LEU A 101 -4.35 -14.56 -1.83
N LEU A 102 -3.10 -14.92 -1.48
CA LEU A 102 -1.90 -14.19 -1.94
C LEU A 102 -1.74 -14.17 -3.46
N LYS A 103 -2.04 -15.28 -4.14
CA LYS A 103 -2.02 -15.36 -5.61
C LYS A 103 -3.06 -14.39 -6.19
N SER A 104 -4.30 -14.45 -5.71
CA SER A 104 -5.39 -13.61 -6.22
C SER A 104 -5.16 -12.13 -5.97
N THR A 105 -4.64 -11.75 -4.80
CA THR A 105 -4.30 -10.35 -4.49
C THR A 105 -3.12 -9.86 -5.32
N PHE A 106 -2.10 -10.69 -5.54
CA PHE A 106 -0.97 -10.36 -6.42
C PHE A 106 -1.43 -10.15 -7.88
N GLU A 107 -2.26 -11.04 -8.42
CA GLU A 107 -2.80 -10.92 -9.78
C GLU A 107 -3.63 -9.65 -9.96
N LEU A 108 -4.45 -9.31 -8.96
CA LEU A 108 -5.23 -8.08 -8.98
C LEU A 108 -4.33 -6.83 -8.88
N ALA A 109 -3.30 -6.86 -8.02
CA ALA A 109 -2.36 -5.77 -7.87
C ALA A 109 -1.55 -5.53 -9.16
N PHE A 110 -1.09 -6.61 -9.80
CA PHE A 110 -0.41 -6.55 -11.09
C PHE A 110 -1.32 -5.95 -12.17
N THR A 111 -2.59 -6.34 -12.19
CA THR A 111 -3.57 -5.80 -13.14
C THR A 111 -3.81 -4.31 -12.90
N CYS A 112 -3.93 -3.88 -11.65
CA CYS A 112 -4.04 -2.47 -11.26
C CYS A 112 -2.84 -1.67 -11.74
N ALA A 113 -1.61 -2.08 -11.41
CA ALA A 113 -0.37 -1.44 -11.84
C ALA A 113 -0.22 -1.38 -13.38
N SER A 114 -0.66 -2.44 -14.07
CA SER A 114 -0.64 -2.50 -15.54
C SER A 114 -1.65 -1.53 -16.15
N SER A 115 -2.84 -1.42 -15.55
CA SER A 115 -3.93 -0.57 -16.04
C SER A 115 -3.61 0.91 -15.92
N ILE A 116 -2.93 1.33 -14.85
CA ILE A 116 -2.56 2.73 -14.65
C ILE A 116 -1.36 3.14 -15.51
N SER A 117 -0.34 2.29 -15.59
CA SER A 117 0.88 2.65 -16.32
C SER A 117 0.79 2.40 -17.82
N HIS A 118 -0.13 1.53 -18.26
CA HIS A 118 -0.18 0.99 -19.63
C HIS A 118 1.14 0.33 -20.06
N THR A 119 1.94 -0.11 -19.09
CA THR A 119 3.18 -0.84 -19.29
C THR A 119 3.15 -2.15 -18.51
N ARG A 120 4.09 -3.04 -18.78
CA ARG A 120 4.26 -4.27 -18.00
C ARG A 120 4.94 -3.93 -16.65
N PRO A 121 4.25 -4.07 -15.50
CA PRO A 121 4.84 -3.82 -14.20
C PRO A 121 5.86 -4.91 -13.84
N LYS A 122 6.90 -4.54 -13.12
CA LYS A 122 7.89 -5.45 -12.56
C LYS A 122 7.74 -5.48 -11.05
N PHE A 123 7.47 -6.66 -10.50
CA PHE A 123 7.34 -6.84 -9.06
C PHE A 123 8.67 -6.58 -8.36
N ILE A 124 8.62 -5.81 -7.27
CA ILE A 124 9.79 -5.51 -6.43
C ILE A 124 9.66 -6.25 -5.09
N ALA A 125 8.55 -6.01 -4.38
CA ALA A 125 8.39 -6.48 -3.01
C ALA A 125 6.92 -6.59 -2.61
N LEU A 126 6.66 -7.43 -1.61
CA LEU A 126 5.40 -7.52 -0.88
C LEU A 126 5.70 -7.18 0.58
N ASP A 127 4.97 -6.22 1.13
CA ASP A 127 5.08 -5.88 2.54
C ASP A 127 4.54 -7.01 3.42
N PRO A 128 5.09 -7.18 4.65
CA PRO A 128 4.53 -8.11 5.62
C PRO A 128 3.04 -7.89 5.82
N SER A 129 2.25 -8.90 5.48
CA SER A 129 0.79 -8.85 5.50
C SER A 129 0.25 -9.86 6.50
N THR A 130 -0.82 -9.50 7.22
CA THR A 130 -1.46 -10.36 8.23
C THR A 130 -2.81 -10.84 7.72
N PHE A 131 -3.08 -12.13 7.90
CA PHE A 131 -4.40 -12.73 7.67
C PHE A 131 -5.23 -12.60 8.94
N GLU A 132 -6.10 -11.60 8.99
CA GLU A 132 -6.85 -11.26 10.21
C GLU A 132 -8.01 -12.22 10.45
N ASN A 133 -8.77 -12.55 9.40
CA ASN A 133 -9.95 -13.39 9.50
C ASN A 133 -9.87 -14.55 8.49
N PRO A 134 -10.25 -15.77 8.91
CA PRO A 134 -10.30 -16.92 8.01
C PRO A 134 -11.41 -16.75 6.97
N VAL A 135 -11.21 -17.37 5.80
CA VAL A 135 -12.17 -17.29 4.68
C VAL A 135 -12.77 -18.68 4.43
N PRO A 136 -14.03 -18.93 4.81
CA PRO A 136 -14.68 -20.22 4.61
C PRO A 136 -14.99 -20.50 3.14
N VAL A 137 -14.96 -21.76 2.75
CA VAL A 137 -15.56 -22.21 1.48
C VAL A 137 -17.07 -21.87 1.47
N GLY A 138 -17.58 -21.48 0.30
CA GLY A 138 -18.96 -21.03 0.11
C GLY A 138 -19.18 -19.53 0.34
N SER A 139 -18.21 -18.83 0.93
CA SER A 139 -18.26 -17.37 1.08
C SER A 139 -17.87 -16.62 -0.19
N VAL A 140 -18.24 -15.34 -0.26
CA VAL A 140 -17.84 -14.44 -1.35
C VAL A 140 -16.64 -13.61 -0.90
N LEU A 141 -15.55 -13.70 -1.64
CA LEU A 141 -14.35 -12.90 -1.46
C LEU A 141 -14.40 -11.67 -2.37
N TYR A 142 -14.30 -10.50 -1.76
CA TYR A 142 -14.16 -9.21 -2.42
C TYR A 142 -12.72 -8.74 -2.27
N LEU A 143 -12.07 -8.46 -3.39
CA LEU A 143 -10.74 -7.87 -3.45
C LEU A 143 -10.84 -6.50 -4.12
N THR A 144 -10.18 -5.49 -3.55
CA THR A 144 -10.10 -4.14 -4.11
C THR A 144 -8.65 -3.70 -4.12
N ALA A 145 -8.06 -3.56 -5.31
CA ALA A 145 -6.72 -3.00 -5.50
C ALA A 145 -6.83 -1.51 -5.78
N THR A 146 -5.98 -0.71 -5.13
CA THR A 146 -5.87 0.75 -5.31
C THR A 146 -4.40 1.13 -5.35
N VAL A 147 -4.01 2.06 -6.20
CA VAL A 147 -2.65 2.64 -6.14
C VAL A 147 -2.60 3.56 -4.91
N ALA A 148 -1.81 3.17 -3.91
CA ALA A 148 -1.69 3.88 -2.65
C ALA A 148 -0.61 4.96 -2.69
N TYR A 149 0.45 4.75 -3.48
CA TYR A 149 1.61 5.64 -3.49
C TYR A 149 2.36 5.55 -4.83
N SER A 150 3.04 6.65 -5.20
CA SER A 150 3.93 6.76 -6.36
C SER A 150 5.15 7.62 -6.02
N ASP A 151 6.35 7.21 -6.45
CA ASP A 151 7.60 7.98 -6.26
C ASP A 151 7.65 9.31 -7.03
N SER A 152 6.77 9.51 -8.01
CA SER A 152 6.76 10.74 -8.80
C SER A 152 6.23 11.90 -7.94
N PRO A 153 6.97 13.02 -7.81
CA PRO A 153 6.60 14.10 -6.93
C PRO A 153 5.25 14.70 -7.34
N ILE A 154 4.37 14.86 -6.35
CA ILE A 154 3.03 15.40 -6.55
C ILE A 154 3.09 16.92 -6.80
N LEU A 155 4.06 17.60 -6.15
CA LEU A 155 4.31 19.04 -6.27
C LEU A 155 5.69 19.32 -6.89
N GLU A 156 5.71 20.21 -7.89
CA GLU A 156 6.95 20.64 -8.59
C GLU A 156 7.75 21.72 -7.83
N HIS A 157 7.32 22.09 -6.62
CA HIS A 157 7.98 23.14 -5.83
C HIS A 157 9.25 22.62 -5.14
N GLU A 158 10.30 23.45 -5.13
CA GLU A 158 11.65 23.18 -4.61
C GLU A 158 11.71 22.67 -3.15
N SER A 159 10.64 22.83 -2.37
CA SER A 159 10.52 22.28 -1.00
C SER A 159 10.19 20.78 -0.97
N SER A 160 9.70 20.17 -2.06
CA SER A 160 9.52 18.71 -2.14
C SER A 160 10.84 17.95 -2.28
N ALA A 161 11.94 18.66 -2.62
CA ALA A 161 13.28 18.08 -2.60
C ALA A 161 13.76 17.74 -1.18
N SER A 162 13.19 18.33 -0.13
CA SER A 162 13.46 17.92 1.25
C SER A 162 12.56 16.78 1.74
N TRP A 163 11.44 16.52 1.06
CA TRP A 163 10.51 15.41 1.36
C TRP A 163 10.83 14.14 0.55
N SER A 164 11.38 14.29 -0.67
CA SER A 164 12.28 13.29 -1.28
C SER A 164 13.60 13.25 -0.50
N GLY A 165 13.51 13.17 0.85
CA GLY A 165 14.59 13.26 1.79
C GLY A 165 15.74 12.38 1.34
N SER A 166 16.87 13.04 1.06
CA SER A 166 18.22 12.51 1.25
C SER A 166 18.35 10.99 1.15
N GLY A 167 18.53 10.47 -0.07
CA GLY A 167 19.03 9.10 -0.31
C GLY A 167 18.02 8.08 -0.85
N GLY A 168 16.74 8.44 -1.01
CA GLY A 168 15.74 7.58 -1.64
C GLY A 168 16.09 7.25 -3.09
N LYS A 169 16.03 5.97 -3.48
CA LYS A 169 16.30 5.50 -4.85
C LYS A 169 15.26 6.08 -5.83
N VAL A 170 15.51 7.29 -6.32
CA VAL A 170 14.76 7.89 -7.43
C VAL A 170 14.68 6.86 -8.54
N SER A 171 13.45 6.57 -8.97
CA SER A 171 13.22 5.63 -10.06
C SER A 171 13.99 6.10 -11.30
N PRO A 172 14.64 5.20 -12.06
CA PRO A 172 15.32 5.57 -13.29
C PRO A 172 14.44 6.43 -14.20
N GLU A 173 15.04 7.35 -14.94
CA GLU A 173 14.33 8.27 -15.84
C GLU A 173 13.37 7.50 -16.77
N GLY A 174 12.09 7.85 -16.74
CA GLY A 174 11.03 7.17 -17.48
C GLY A 174 10.37 5.97 -16.76
N SER A 175 10.72 5.70 -15.51
CA SER A 175 10.06 4.70 -14.66
C SER A 175 9.61 5.29 -13.34
N THR A 176 8.57 4.71 -12.75
CA THR A 176 8.03 5.09 -11.44
C THR A 176 7.81 3.84 -10.62
N ARG A 177 8.12 3.89 -9.31
CA ARG A 177 7.62 2.88 -8.38
C ARG A 177 6.24 3.26 -7.89
N VAL A 178 5.36 2.28 -7.94
CA VAL A 178 3.99 2.40 -7.45
C VAL A 178 3.76 1.33 -6.40
N GLN A 179 3.10 1.71 -5.32
CA GLN A 179 2.63 0.78 -4.31
C GLN A 179 1.13 0.56 -4.48
N ILE A 180 0.73 -0.70 -4.58
CA ILE A 180 -0.66 -1.11 -4.74
C ILE A 180 -1.12 -1.75 -3.44
N ARG A 181 -2.15 -1.15 -2.83
CA ARG A 181 -2.84 -1.70 -1.66
C ARG A 181 -4.03 -2.54 -2.12
N VAL A 182 -4.07 -3.79 -1.68
CA VAL A 182 -5.18 -4.71 -1.94
C VAL A 182 -5.92 -5.02 -0.65
N ASP A 183 -7.13 -4.50 -0.55
CA ASP A 183 -8.06 -4.77 0.54
C ASP A 183 -8.86 -6.04 0.24
N SER A 184 -8.89 -6.95 1.21
CA SER A 184 -9.66 -8.18 1.10
C SER A 184 -10.78 -8.23 2.14
N LYS A 185 -11.99 -8.59 1.69
CA LYS A 185 -13.18 -8.72 2.52
C LYS A 185 -13.93 -10.00 2.18
N VAL A 186 -14.44 -10.69 3.18
CA VAL A 186 -15.30 -11.87 3.01
C VAL A 186 -16.72 -11.55 3.44
N LYS A 187 -17.69 -12.02 2.66
CA LYS A 187 -19.12 -12.00 3.00
C LYS A 187 -19.66 -13.42 3.04
N ASN A 188 -20.32 -13.78 4.14
CA ASN A 188 -21.07 -15.03 4.20
C ASN A 188 -22.41 -14.89 3.46
N VAL A 189 -22.78 -15.89 2.67
CA VAL A 189 -24.01 -15.90 1.88
C VAL A 189 -25.22 -16.30 2.74
N GLU A 190 -25.02 -17.17 3.74
CA GLU A 190 -26.12 -17.84 4.46
C GLU A 190 -26.55 -17.14 5.77
N HIS A 191 -25.72 -16.25 6.33
CA HIS A 191 -26.01 -15.58 7.61
C HIS A 191 -25.73 -14.07 7.57
N ASP A 192 -26.75 -13.27 7.95
CA ASP A 192 -26.79 -11.82 8.25
C ASP A 192 -26.11 -10.83 7.29
N GLY A 193 -25.50 -11.29 6.19
CA GLY A 193 -24.80 -10.45 5.22
C GLY A 193 -23.55 -9.76 5.77
N GLU A 194 -23.05 -10.19 6.95
CA GLU A 194 -21.91 -9.57 7.62
C GLU A 194 -20.65 -9.66 6.74
N THR A 195 -19.99 -8.52 6.56
CA THR A 195 -18.75 -8.40 5.78
C THR A 195 -17.58 -8.22 6.73
N LYS A 196 -16.60 -9.13 6.67
CA LYS A 196 -15.40 -9.10 7.54
C LYS A 196 -14.15 -8.81 6.71
N PRO A 197 -13.26 -7.90 7.14
CA PRO A 197 -11.97 -7.74 6.50
C PRO A 197 -11.12 -8.99 6.73
N THR A 198 -10.44 -9.49 5.71
CA THR A 198 -9.61 -10.71 5.83
C THR A 198 -8.11 -10.40 5.87
N GLY A 199 -7.73 -9.23 5.38
CA GLY A 199 -6.35 -8.76 5.36
C GLY A 199 -6.15 -7.61 4.37
N VAL A 200 -5.01 -6.95 4.52
CA VAL A 200 -4.53 -5.86 3.64
C VAL A 200 -3.15 -6.26 3.13
N PHE A 201 -2.95 -6.17 1.82
CA PHE A 201 -1.70 -6.57 1.17
C PHE A 201 -1.14 -5.42 0.36
N ASN A 202 0.10 -5.02 0.62
CA ASN A 202 0.75 -3.93 -0.12
C ASN A 202 1.86 -4.48 -1.01
N TYR A 203 1.73 -4.27 -2.31
CA TYR A 203 2.68 -4.75 -3.32
C TYR A 203 3.37 -3.56 -3.97
N THR A 204 4.69 -3.63 -4.11
CA THR A 204 5.47 -2.59 -4.78
C THR A 204 5.89 -3.07 -6.17
N PHE A 205 5.60 -2.26 -7.18
CA PHE A 205 5.95 -2.50 -8.57
C PHE A 205 6.75 -1.33 -9.16
N GLU A 206 7.64 -1.64 -10.10
CA GLU A 206 8.26 -0.67 -11.01
C GLU A 206 7.47 -0.67 -12.32
N VAL A 207 7.08 0.52 -12.79
CA VAL A 207 6.36 0.71 -14.06
C VAL A 207 7.14 1.63 -14.99
N GLY A 208 7.08 1.38 -16.30
CA GLY A 208 7.85 2.12 -17.32
C GLY A 208 7.14 3.39 -17.81
N ARG A 209 6.48 4.11 -16.90
CA ARG A 209 5.79 5.37 -17.18
C ARG A 209 5.77 6.23 -15.93
N ASP A 210 5.89 7.55 -16.12
CA ASP A 210 5.66 8.51 -15.05
C ASP A 210 4.18 8.55 -14.68
N VAL A 211 3.88 8.19 -13.42
CA VAL A 211 2.52 8.16 -12.86
C VAL A 211 2.54 8.89 -11.53
N ARG A 212 1.75 9.96 -11.42
CA ARG A 212 1.52 10.72 -10.19
C ARG A 212 0.15 10.35 -9.62
N ILE A 213 0.09 10.10 -8.32
CA ILE A 213 -1.14 9.71 -7.64
C ILE A 213 -1.59 10.83 -6.72
N ILE A 214 -2.85 11.24 -6.87
CA ILE A 214 -3.42 12.36 -6.15
C ILE A 214 -4.44 11.83 -5.12
N PRO A 215 -4.19 11.97 -3.81
CA PRO A 215 -5.19 11.74 -2.76
C PRO A 215 -6.25 12.85 -2.76
N GLU A 216 -7.51 12.47 -2.56
CA GLU A 216 -8.66 13.37 -2.50
C GLU A 216 -9.27 13.43 -1.09
N SER A 217 -9.11 12.37 -0.30
CA SER A 217 -9.68 12.29 1.05
C SER A 217 -8.58 12.29 2.10
N TYR A 218 -8.90 12.79 3.29
CA TYR A 218 -7.99 12.79 4.43
C TYR A 218 -7.38 11.41 4.70
N ALA A 219 -8.18 10.33 4.62
CA ALA A 219 -7.68 8.96 4.80
C ALA A 219 -6.65 8.55 3.74
N GLN A 220 -6.83 9.00 2.50
CA GLN A 220 -5.90 8.70 1.40
C GLN A 220 -4.56 9.40 1.57
N PHE A 221 -4.52 10.60 2.14
CA PHE A 221 -3.26 11.28 2.47
C PHE A 221 -2.40 10.44 3.41
N TYR A 222 -3.01 9.82 4.44
CA TYR A 222 -2.27 8.92 5.32
C TYR A 222 -1.87 7.61 4.67
N ASP A 223 -2.68 7.08 3.76
CA ASP A 223 -2.27 5.89 2.99
C ASP A 223 -0.99 6.21 2.20
N VAL A 224 -0.91 7.40 1.59
CA VAL A 224 0.30 7.90 0.89
C VAL A 224 1.47 8.05 1.87
N PHE A 225 1.30 8.76 2.98
CA PHE A 225 2.37 8.99 3.98
C PHE A 225 2.88 7.69 4.63
N GLY A 226 1.96 6.80 5.02
CA GLY A 226 2.32 5.53 5.63
C GLY A 226 2.94 4.53 4.65
N CYS A 227 2.72 4.72 3.34
CA CYS A 227 3.42 4.00 2.29
C CYS A 227 4.85 4.56 2.11
N GLU A 228 4.98 5.87 2.13
CA GLU A 228 6.24 6.58 1.98
C GLU A 228 7.28 6.23 3.07
N GLU A 229 6.88 6.28 4.35
CA GLU A 229 7.76 5.89 5.47
C GLU A 229 8.29 4.45 5.32
N LYS A 230 7.49 3.55 4.73
CA LYS A 230 7.88 2.14 4.51
C LYS A 230 8.79 1.96 3.31
N VAL A 231 8.61 2.78 2.26
CA VAL A 231 9.43 2.74 1.05
C VAL A 231 10.81 3.35 1.30
N PHE A 232 10.89 4.41 2.10
CA PHE A 232 12.14 5.15 2.37
C PHE A 232 12.81 4.82 3.71
N GLY A 233 12.12 4.17 4.66
CA GLY A 233 12.67 3.76 5.96
C GLY A 233 13.66 2.59 5.94
N VAL A 234 14.35 2.34 4.82
CA VAL A 234 15.35 1.27 4.68
C VAL A 234 16.76 1.83 4.78
N GLU A 235 17.22 2.08 6.01
CA GLU A 235 18.63 1.90 6.44
C GLU A 235 18.72 1.35 7.89
#